data_AF-A0A527G4M3-F1
#
_entry.id   AF-A0A527G4M3-F1
#
_cell.length_a   1.000
_cell.length_b   1.000
_cell.length_c   1.000
_cell.angle_alpha   90.00
_cell.angle_beta   90.00
_cell.angle_gamma   90.00
#
_symmetry.space_group_name_H-M   'P 1'
#
loop_
_entity.id
_entity.type
_entity.pdbx_description
1 polymer ?
#
loop_
_entity_poly.entity_id
_entity_poly.type
_entity_poly.pdbx_seq_one_letter_code
_entity_poly.pdbx_strand_id
1 'polypeptide(L)'
;WQGLHKLASALDETAPIYAGADLNAFTMTGELSDIFPSRDVGVAALLGQISTHFPTDKKLVYAGPSGFVGVEQAAQLGADVASANWHATALLVAKLAGDALFIDMGSTTTDIIAIKNGAVANDGYTDAGRL
;
A
#
# COMPACT_ATOMS: atom_id res chain seq x y z
N TRP A 1 10.81 -12.05 -8.48
CA TRP A 1 9.47 -12.45 -7.97
C TRP A 1 9.34 -13.97 -8.02
N GLN A 2 8.68 -14.59 -7.05
CA GLN A 2 8.65 -16.06 -6.91
C GLN A 2 7.31 -16.73 -7.30
N GLY A 3 6.30 -15.97 -7.74
CA GLY A 3 5.01 -16.53 -8.15
C GLY A 3 3.83 -16.10 -7.27
N LEU A 4 2.63 -16.00 -7.83
CA LEU A 4 1.39 -15.81 -7.05
C LEU A 4 1.14 -17.00 -6.12
N HIS A 5 1.57 -18.20 -6.52
CA HIS A 5 1.49 -19.38 -5.67
C HIS A 5 2.29 -19.23 -4.36
N LYS A 6 3.47 -18.57 -4.40
CA LYS A 6 4.24 -18.28 -3.19
C LYS A 6 3.55 -17.26 -2.30
N LEU A 7 2.88 -16.26 -2.88
CA LEU A 7 2.08 -15.33 -2.11
C LEU A 7 0.91 -16.05 -1.43
N ALA A 8 0.17 -16.90 -2.16
CA ALA A 8 -0.91 -17.69 -1.60
C ALA A 8 -0.41 -18.59 -0.44
N SER A 9 0.68 -19.34 -0.66
CA SER A 9 1.28 -20.15 0.41
C SER A 9 1.71 -19.32 1.62
N ALA A 10 2.30 -18.14 1.40
CA ALA A 10 2.69 -17.26 2.51
C ALA A 10 1.48 -16.73 3.28
N LEU A 11 0.37 -16.40 2.62
CA LEU A 11 -0.89 -16.04 3.27
C LEU A 11 -1.39 -17.21 4.12
N ASP A 12 -1.48 -18.41 3.55
CA ASP A 12 -1.91 -19.61 4.28
C ASP A 12 -1.02 -19.93 5.49
N GLU A 13 0.30 -19.88 5.32
CA GLU A 13 1.28 -20.14 6.39
C GLU A 13 1.19 -19.10 7.51
N THR A 14 0.82 -17.86 7.19
CA THR A 14 0.69 -16.77 8.16
C THR A 14 -0.72 -16.62 8.72
N ALA A 15 -1.67 -17.47 8.31
CA ALA A 15 -3.04 -17.46 8.81
C ALA A 15 -3.18 -17.40 10.33
N PRO A 16 -2.37 -18.12 11.13
CA PRO A 16 -2.44 -18.01 12.60
C PRO A 16 -2.16 -16.61 13.16
N ILE A 17 -1.45 -15.75 12.43
CA ILE A 17 -1.11 -14.38 12.86
C ILE A 17 -2.34 -13.47 12.79
N TYR A 18 -3.19 -13.68 11.79
CA TYR A 18 -4.36 -12.82 11.52
C TYR A 18 -5.71 -13.53 11.79
N ALA A 19 -5.69 -14.81 12.15
CA ALA A 19 -6.88 -15.57 12.52
C ALA A 19 -7.51 -14.98 13.79
N GLY A 20 -8.57 -14.19 13.60
CA GLY A 20 -9.29 -13.51 14.68
C GLY A 20 -9.16 -11.99 14.68
N ALA A 21 -8.41 -11.40 13.74
CA ALA A 21 -8.40 -9.95 13.56
C ALA A 21 -9.82 -9.44 13.21
N ASP A 22 -10.21 -8.33 13.82
CA ASP A 22 -11.45 -7.63 13.46
C ASP A 22 -11.37 -7.02 12.06
N LEU A 23 -10.15 -6.64 11.65
CA LEU A 23 -9.86 -6.01 10.37
C LEU A 23 -8.43 -6.35 9.92
N ASN A 24 -8.28 -6.62 8.62
CA ASN A 24 -7.00 -6.72 7.94
C ASN A 24 -6.84 -5.55 6.96
N ALA A 25 -5.76 -4.78 7.12
CA ALA A 25 -5.45 -3.66 6.24
C ALA A 25 -4.24 -4.00 5.36
N PHE A 26 -4.39 -3.78 4.05
CA PHE A 26 -3.37 -4.10 3.05
C PHE A 26 -2.85 -2.81 2.41
N THR A 27 -1.55 -2.74 2.14
CA THR A 27 -0.94 -1.69 1.31
C THR A 27 -0.03 -2.36 0.29
N MET A 28 0.19 -1.70 -0.85
CA MET A 28 1.02 -2.21 -1.92
C MET A 28 2.20 -1.27 -2.19
N THR A 29 3.40 -1.80 -2.02
CA THR A 29 4.66 -1.05 -2.14
C THR A 29 5.45 -1.41 -3.40
N GLY A 30 4.91 -2.29 -4.26
CA GLY A 30 5.56 -2.68 -5.51
C GLY A 30 5.50 -1.57 -6.56
N GLU A 31 6.65 -1.16 -7.07
CA GLU A 31 6.78 -0.10 -8.08
C GLU A 31 6.61 -0.64 -9.50
N LEU A 32 7.33 -1.71 -9.87
CA LEU A 32 7.16 -2.47 -11.11
C LEU A 32 7.63 -3.91 -10.91
N SER A 33 6.90 -4.86 -11.51
CA SER A 33 7.38 -6.22 -11.67
C SER A 33 7.10 -6.66 -13.10
N ASP A 34 8.14 -6.99 -13.86
CA ASP A 34 8.10 -7.40 -15.29
C ASP A 34 7.29 -8.69 -15.56
N ILE A 35 6.65 -9.23 -14.52
CA ILE A 35 5.86 -10.46 -14.51
C ILE A 35 4.40 -10.22 -14.92
N PHE A 36 3.93 -8.97 -14.86
CA PHE A 36 2.57 -8.62 -15.24
C PHE A 36 2.61 -7.78 -16.52
N PRO A 37 1.71 -8.03 -17.49
CA PRO A 37 1.63 -7.25 -18.72
C PRO A 37 1.41 -5.75 -18.49
N SER A 38 0.81 -5.39 -17.36
CA SER A 38 0.67 -4.00 -16.92
C SER A 38 0.56 -3.91 -15.39
N ARG A 39 0.73 -2.70 -14.87
CA ARG A 39 0.53 -2.38 -13.46
C ARG A 39 -0.88 -2.75 -12.99
N ASP A 40 -1.90 -2.40 -13.77
CA ASP A 40 -3.29 -2.69 -13.43
C ASP A 40 -3.58 -4.19 -13.35
N VAL A 41 -2.99 -4.98 -14.26
CA VAL A 41 -3.12 -6.45 -14.21
C VAL A 41 -2.47 -7.00 -12.93
N GLY A 42 -1.31 -6.47 -12.54
CA GLY A 42 -0.65 -6.86 -11.30
C GLY A 42 -1.45 -6.49 -10.05
N VAL A 43 -1.98 -5.27 -9.99
CA VAL A 43 -2.86 -4.82 -8.90
C VAL A 43 -4.09 -5.69 -8.82
N ALA A 44 -4.79 -5.92 -9.93
CA ALA A 44 -5.97 -6.78 -9.97
C ALA A 44 -5.67 -8.21 -9.49
N ALA A 45 -4.53 -8.78 -9.89
CA ALA A 45 -4.12 -10.12 -9.46
C ALA A 45 -3.88 -10.20 -7.95
N LEU A 46 -3.23 -9.19 -7.36
CA LEU A 46 -2.96 -9.13 -5.92
C LEU A 46 -4.23 -8.87 -5.11
N LEU A 47 -5.10 -7.98 -5.58
CA LEU A 47 -6.44 -7.77 -5.01
C LEU A 47 -7.28 -9.05 -5.06
N GLY A 48 -7.16 -9.84 -6.13
CA GLY A 48 -7.77 -11.16 -6.24
C GLY A 48 -7.31 -12.12 -5.13
N GLN A 49 -6.00 -12.17 -4.85
CA GLN A 49 -5.47 -12.98 -3.74
C GLN A 49 -6.03 -12.53 -2.39
N ILE A 50 -6.07 -11.22 -2.13
CA ILE A 50 -6.65 -10.66 -0.91
C ILE A 50 -8.13 -11.05 -0.80
N SER A 51 -8.89 -10.96 -1.90
CA SER A 51 -10.30 -11.33 -1.91
C SER A 51 -10.56 -12.81 -1.65
N THR A 52 -9.68 -13.70 -2.12
CA THR A 52 -9.78 -15.15 -1.88
C THR A 52 -9.49 -15.53 -0.43
N HIS A 53 -8.54 -14.87 0.24
CA HIS A 53 -8.08 -15.29 1.57
C HIS A 53 -8.78 -14.56 2.72
N PHE A 54 -9.39 -13.39 2.48
CA PHE A 54 -9.95 -12.55 3.54
C PHE A 54 -11.44 -12.23 3.33
N PRO A 55 -12.27 -12.26 4.40
CA PRO A 55 -13.67 -11.85 4.34
C PRO A 55 -13.84 -10.38 3.92
N THR A 56 -14.87 -10.09 3.14
CA THR A 56 -15.10 -8.75 2.56
C THR A 56 -15.34 -7.67 3.61
N ASP A 57 -16.03 -7.99 4.69
CA ASP A 57 -16.32 -7.08 5.81
C ASP A 57 -15.12 -6.87 6.75
N LYS A 58 -14.04 -7.65 6.59
CA LYS A 58 -12.84 -7.62 7.44
C LYS A 58 -11.57 -7.29 6.68
N LYS A 59 -11.67 -6.62 5.53
CA LYS A 59 -10.52 -6.22 4.71
C LYS A 59 -10.64 -4.81 4.15
N LEU A 60 -9.55 -4.05 4.23
CA LEU A 60 -9.40 -2.75 3.60
C LEU A 60 -8.07 -2.67 2.85
N VAL A 61 -8.05 -1.92 1.76
CA VAL A 61 -6.85 -1.63 0.98
C VAL A 61 -6.55 -0.15 1.11
N TYR A 62 -5.30 0.18 1.40
CA TYR A 62 -4.82 1.54 1.40
C TYR A 62 -4.54 1.98 -0.04
N ALA A 63 -5.36 2.91 -0.53
CA ALA A 63 -5.29 3.50 -1.86
C ALA A 63 -4.75 4.94 -1.77
N GLY A 64 -3.62 5.13 -1.07
CA GLY A 64 -2.91 6.40 -1.14
C GLY A 64 -3.74 7.62 -0.68
N PRO A 65 -3.94 8.65 -1.53
CA PRO A 65 -4.73 9.83 -1.19
C PRO A 65 -6.21 9.52 -0.99
N SER A 66 -6.70 8.46 -1.65
CA SER A 66 -8.07 7.97 -1.52
C SER A 66 -8.31 7.24 -0.19
N GLY A 67 -7.26 7.03 0.62
CA GLY A 67 -7.36 6.46 1.95
C GLY A 67 -7.65 4.95 1.95
N PHE A 68 -8.30 4.45 3.00
CA PHE A 68 -8.69 3.05 3.07
C PHE A 68 -10.02 2.80 2.34
N VAL A 69 -10.00 1.85 1.41
CA VAL A 69 -11.15 1.49 0.56
C VAL A 69 -11.37 -0.02 0.55
N GLY A 70 -12.57 -0.46 0.15
CA GLY A 70 -12.84 -1.88 -0.10
C GLY A 70 -12.11 -2.38 -1.36
N VAL A 71 -11.91 -3.70 -1.47
CA VAL A 71 -11.17 -4.31 -2.60
C VAL A 71 -11.79 -3.99 -3.98
N GLU A 72 -13.12 -3.98 -4.07
CA GLU A 72 -13.84 -3.61 -5.30
C GLU A 72 -13.50 -2.18 -5.76
N GLN A 73 -13.46 -1.24 -4.82
CA GLN A 73 -13.10 0.15 -5.10
C GLN A 73 -11.60 0.29 -5.40
N ALA A 74 -10.73 -0.45 -4.69
CA ALA A 74 -9.30 -0.48 -4.94
C ALA A 74 -8.96 -0.90 -6.38
N ALA A 75 -9.74 -1.82 -6.96
CA ALA A 75 -9.56 -2.25 -8.34
C ALA A 75 -9.77 -1.13 -9.37
N GLN A 76 -10.55 -0.10 -9.02
CA GLN A 76 -10.75 1.10 -9.84
C GLN A 76 -9.73 2.21 -9.57
N LEU A 77 -8.91 2.05 -8.53
CA LEU A 77 -7.92 3.03 -8.06
C LEU A 77 -6.49 2.48 -8.25
N GLY A 78 -6.24 1.71 -9.32
CA GLY A 78 -4.97 1.02 -9.54
C GLY A 78 -3.74 1.92 -9.44
N ALA A 79 -3.84 3.16 -9.93
CA ALA A 79 -2.77 4.15 -9.84
C ALA A 79 -2.47 4.62 -8.40
N ASP A 80 -3.49 4.73 -7.56
CA ASP A 80 -3.38 5.19 -6.16
C ASP A 80 -2.96 4.06 -5.21
N VAL A 81 -3.38 2.83 -5.51
CA VAL A 81 -3.06 1.62 -4.73
C VAL A 81 -1.60 1.23 -4.93
N ALA A 82 -1.08 1.39 -6.14
CA ALA A 82 0.28 0.97 -6.42
C ALA A 82 1.29 2.04 -5.97
N SER A 83 2.32 1.59 -5.25
CA SER A 83 3.40 2.42 -4.69
C SER A 83 2.95 3.42 -3.60
N ALA A 84 2.41 2.87 -2.51
CA ALA A 84 2.03 3.65 -1.32
C ALA A 84 2.99 3.46 -0.12
N ASN A 85 4.24 3.04 -0.38
CA ASN A 85 5.27 2.75 0.62
C ASN A 85 5.58 3.93 1.55
N TRP A 86 5.79 5.12 0.99
CA TRP A 86 6.12 6.31 1.76
C TRP A 86 4.89 6.96 2.39
N HIS A 87 3.75 6.95 1.68
CA HIS A 87 2.59 7.78 2.02
C HIS A 87 1.89 7.35 3.30
N ALA A 88 1.71 6.04 3.52
CA ALA A 88 1.04 5.54 4.72
C ALA A 88 1.81 5.93 6.00
N THR A 89 3.12 5.73 5.98
CA THR A 89 3.99 6.04 7.13
C THR A 89 4.09 7.55 7.36
N ALA A 90 4.28 8.35 6.29
CA ALA A 90 4.33 9.80 6.40
C ALA A 90 3.01 10.37 6.96
N LEU A 91 1.87 9.87 6.49
CA LEU A 91 0.55 10.28 7.00
C LEU A 91 0.34 9.89 8.47
N LEU A 92 0.84 8.73 8.89
CA LEU A 92 0.81 8.33 10.30
C LEU A 92 1.66 9.27 11.17
N VAL A 93 2.89 9.57 10.74
CA VAL A 93 3.76 10.53 11.43
C VAL A 93 3.09 11.90 11.51
N ALA A 94 2.44 12.34 10.44
CA ALA A 94 1.72 13.61 10.42
C ALA A 94 0.64 13.70 11.50
N LYS A 95 -0.14 12.62 11.67
CA LYS A 95 -1.16 12.54 12.71
C LYS A 95 -0.60 12.49 14.13
N LEU A 96 0.58 11.92 14.32
CA LEU A 96 1.15 11.68 15.65
C LEU A 96 2.07 12.80 16.14
N ALA A 97 2.85 13.41 15.24
CA ALA A 97 3.91 14.36 15.57
C ALA A 97 3.57 15.82 15.23
N GLY A 98 2.59 16.07 14.36
CA GLY A 98 2.31 17.42 13.85
C GLY A 98 3.37 17.87 12.85
N ASP A 99 4.00 19.03 13.06
CA ASP A 99 5.01 19.58 12.15
C ASP A 99 6.33 18.80 12.26
N ALA A 100 6.80 18.25 11.14
CA ALA A 100 7.98 17.39 11.10
C ALA A 100 8.65 17.32 9.72
N LEU A 101 9.86 16.78 9.68
CA LEU A 101 10.50 16.30 8.45
C LEU A 101 10.62 14.78 8.55
N PHE A 102 9.81 14.05 7.78
CA PHE A 102 9.89 12.60 7.70
C PHE A 102 10.98 12.19 6.72
N ILE A 103 11.87 11.30 7.17
CA ILE A 103 12.98 10.78 6.37
C ILE A 103 12.94 9.26 6.47
N ASP A 104 12.68 8.59 5.35
CA ASP A 104 12.74 7.13 5.21
C ASP A 104 13.83 6.77 4.20
N MET A 105 14.81 5.99 4.63
CA MET A 105 15.94 5.60 3.80
C MET A 105 15.93 4.09 3.62
N GLY A 106 15.57 3.65 2.41
CA GLY A 106 15.72 2.27 1.98
C GLY A 106 17.10 1.98 1.41
N SER A 107 17.28 0.78 0.83
CA SER A 107 18.54 0.39 0.17
C SER A 107 18.81 1.16 -1.13
N THR A 108 17.76 1.73 -1.73
CA THR A 108 17.80 2.30 -3.09
C THR A 108 17.31 3.74 -3.12
N THR A 109 16.35 4.10 -2.27
CA THR A 109 15.68 5.40 -2.25
C THR A 109 15.78 6.05 -0.88
N THR A 110 15.68 7.37 -0.85
CA THR A 110 15.48 8.14 0.39
C THR A 110 14.32 9.09 0.16
N ASP A 111 13.24 8.89 0.91
CA ASP A 111 12.07 9.75 0.90
C ASP A 111 12.26 10.84 1.95
N ILE A 112 12.26 12.10 1.51
CA ILE A 112 12.34 13.27 2.38
C ILE A 112 11.04 14.05 2.21
N ILE A 113 10.20 14.01 3.23
CA ILE A 113 8.82 14.48 3.16
C ILE A 113 8.56 15.50 4.26
N ALA A 114 8.23 16.72 3.87
CA ALA A 114 7.80 17.75 4.80
C ALA A 114 6.39 17.43 5.32
N ILE A 115 6.17 17.67 6.60
CA ILE A 115 4.87 17.54 7.26
C ILE A 115 4.56 18.86 7.94
N LYS A 116 3.37 19.39 7.68
CA LYS A 116 2.91 20.66 8.22
C LYS A 116 1.43 20.60 8.58
N ASN A 117 1.06 21.16 9.72
CA ASN A 117 -0.29 21.17 10.27
C ASN A 117 -0.90 19.76 10.37
N GLY A 118 -0.07 18.76 10.67
CA GLY A 118 -0.50 17.36 10.78
C GLY A 118 -0.89 16.70 9.46
N ALA A 119 -0.46 17.26 8.33
CA ALA A 119 -0.63 16.69 6.99
C ALA A 119 0.70 16.63 6.23
N VAL A 120 0.79 15.71 5.28
CA VAL A 120 1.92 15.64 4.35
C VAL A 120 1.90 16.88 3.45
N ALA A 121 3.01 17.59 3.37
CA ALA A 121 3.18 18.83 2.61
C ALA A 121 4.03 18.56 1.36
N ASN A 122 3.46 17.87 0.38
CA ASN A 122 4.09 17.55 -0.91
C ASN A 122 3.22 18.02 -2.08
N ASP A 123 3.87 18.49 -3.16
CA ASP A 123 3.19 18.84 -4.41
C ASP A 123 3.07 17.63 -5.36
N GLY A 124 3.96 16.65 -5.23
CA GLY A 124 4.00 15.45 -6.07
C GLY A 124 3.72 14.16 -5.31
N TYR A 125 2.79 13.36 -5.84
CA TYR A 125 2.43 12.05 -5.29
C TYR A 125 3.21 10.90 -5.94
N THR A 126 3.58 11.02 -7.22
CA THR A 126 4.40 10.00 -7.89
C THR A 126 5.88 10.24 -7.61
N ASP A 127 6.72 9.20 -7.77
CA ASP A 127 8.18 9.36 -7.66
C ASP A 127 8.70 10.47 -8.56
N ALA A 128 8.18 10.55 -9.80
CA ALA A 128 8.52 11.62 -10.74
C ALA A 128 8.05 13.01 -10.29
N GLY A 129 6.96 13.10 -9.52
CA GLY A 129 6.48 14.37 -8.99
C GLY A 129 7.24 14.85 -7.74
N ARG A 130 7.98 13.96 -7.07
CA ARG A 130 8.81 14.30 -5.90
C ARG A 130 10.25 14.70 -6.28
N LEU A 131 10.64 14.53 -7.55
CA LEU A 131 11.93 14.92 -8.11
C LEU A 131 11.83 16.29 -8.80
#